data_AF-A0A7C5SED9-F1
#
_entry.id   AF-A0A7C5SED9-F1
#
_cell.length_a   1.000
_cell.length_b   1.000
_cell.length_c   1.000
_cell.angle_alpha   90.00
_cell.angle_beta   90.00
_cell.angle_gamma   90.00
#
_symmetry.space_group_name_H-M   'P 1'
#
loop_
_entity.id
_entity.type
_entity.pdbx_description
1 polymer ?
#
loop_
_entity_poly.entity_id
_entity_poly.type
_entity_poly.pdbx_seq_one_letter_code
_entity_poly.pdbx_strand_id
1 'polypeptide(L)'
;MHAGSSDTLHFEGLADFVIDGLHHLQQPRIKPVAVVDIGSNSVRLVVYDGLRRAAAPMFNEKVLAGLGRGLAASGRLSPDGVERALAALRRFGALN
;
A
#
# COMPACT_ATOMS: atom_id res chain seq x y z
N MET A 1 -61.95 8.29 -34.79
CA MET A 1 -61.29 9.44 -34.14
C MET A 1 -61.05 9.12 -32.67
N HIS A 2 -59.87 8.61 -32.32
CA HIS A 2 -59.18 8.98 -31.08
C HIS A 2 -57.71 8.58 -31.22
N ALA A 3 -56.84 9.52 -30.89
CA ALA A 3 -55.42 9.52 -31.17
C ALA A 3 -54.61 9.02 -29.96
N GLY A 4 -53.48 8.37 -30.27
CA GLY A 4 -52.15 8.59 -29.68
C GLY A 4 -51.89 8.45 -28.18
N SER A 5 -50.95 7.57 -27.84
CA SER A 5 -49.84 7.86 -26.90
C SER A 5 -48.80 6.73 -27.08
N SER A 6 -47.82 6.91 -27.96
CA SER A 6 -46.47 7.41 -27.65
C SER A 6 -45.71 6.46 -26.73
N ASP A 7 -45.07 5.47 -27.35
CA ASP A 7 -43.96 4.68 -26.78
C ASP A 7 -42.86 5.64 -26.33
N THR A 8 -42.94 6.04 -25.07
CA THR A 8 -41.89 6.82 -24.41
C THR A 8 -41.04 5.80 -23.68
N LEU A 9 -40.04 5.24 -24.36
CA LEU A 9 -38.99 4.46 -23.72
C LEU A 9 -38.36 5.35 -22.64
N HIS A 10 -38.63 5.01 -21.38
CA HIS A 10 -38.12 5.71 -20.22
C HIS A 10 -36.59 5.60 -20.21
N PHE A 11 -35.91 6.70 -20.54
CA PHE A 11 -34.44 6.82 -20.57
C PHE A 11 -33.78 6.74 -19.19
N GLU A 12 -34.56 6.63 -18.10
CA GLU A 12 -34.03 6.55 -16.73
C GLU A 12 -33.28 5.24 -16.44
N GLY A 13 -33.68 4.12 -17.06
CA GLY A 13 -33.00 2.84 -16.85
C GLY A 13 -31.61 2.73 -17.50
N LEU A 14 -31.32 3.57 -18.50
CA LEU A 14 -30.00 3.58 -19.16
C LEU A 14 -28.95 4.30 -18.32
N ALA A 15 -29.36 5.35 -17.60
CA ALA A 15 -28.48 6.09 -16.70
C ALA A 15 -28.08 5.23 -15.50
N ASP A 16 -29.03 4.52 -14.89
CA ASP A 16 -28.76 3.58 -13.79
C ASP A 16 -27.90 2.41 -14.26
N PHE A 17 -28.16 1.84 -15.46
CA PHE A 17 -27.31 0.80 -16.04
C PHE A 17 -25.87 1.28 -16.33
N VAL A 18 -25.70 2.51 -16.79
CA VAL A 18 -24.37 3.10 -17.03
C VAL A 18 -23.68 3.41 -15.71
N ILE A 19 -24.37 3.94 -14.71
CA ILE A 19 -23.82 4.26 -13.38
C ILE A 19 -23.44 2.96 -12.64
N ASP A 20 -24.36 2.01 -12.51
CA ASP A 20 -24.10 0.71 -11.88
C ASP A 20 -23.08 -0.11 -12.68
N GLY A 21 -23.12 -0.05 -14.01
CA GLY A 21 -22.15 -0.67 -14.91
C GLY A 21 -20.74 -0.09 -14.80
N LEU A 22 -20.62 1.21 -14.52
CA LEU A 22 -19.34 1.87 -14.21
C LEU A 22 -18.84 1.52 -12.79
N HIS A 23 -19.74 1.29 -11.83
CA HIS A 23 -19.38 0.79 -10.49
C HIS A 23 -18.89 -0.67 -10.51
N HIS A 24 -19.29 -1.47 -11.52
CA HIS A 24 -18.90 -2.88 -11.69
C HIS A 24 -17.63 -3.09 -12.53
N LEU A 25 -17.05 -2.04 -13.10
CA LEU A 25 -15.66 -2.06 -13.52
C LEU A 25 -14.80 -2.12 -12.25
N GLN A 26 -14.55 -3.33 -11.76
CA GLN A 26 -13.65 -3.58 -10.65
C GLN A 26 -12.38 -2.78 -10.91
N GLN A 27 -12.21 -1.66 -10.19
CA GLN A 27 -11.00 -0.87 -10.33
C GLN A 27 -9.83 -1.84 -10.13
N PRO A 28 -8.82 -1.84 -11.02
CA PRO A 28 -7.71 -2.76 -10.88
C PRO A 28 -7.14 -2.54 -9.48
N ARG A 29 -7.31 -3.54 -8.61
CA ARG A 29 -6.97 -3.42 -7.21
C ARG A 29 -5.49 -3.09 -7.14
N ILE A 30 -5.18 -1.82 -6.84
CA ILE A 30 -3.80 -1.38 -6.75
C ILE A 30 -3.19 -2.18 -5.60
N LYS A 31 -2.16 -2.96 -5.91
CA LYS A 31 -1.52 -3.82 -4.92
C LYS A 31 -0.74 -2.93 -3.95
N PRO A 32 -0.88 -3.14 -2.63
CA PRO A 32 -0.04 -2.46 -1.66
C PRO A 32 1.44 -2.67 -1.96
N VAL A 33 2.25 -1.66 -1.63
CA VAL A 33 3.70 -1.67 -1.84
C VAL A 33 4.40 -1.47 -0.51
N ALA A 34 5.26 -2.42 -0.15
CA ALA A 34 6.11 -2.34 1.03
C ALA A 34 7.49 -1.77 0.67
N VAL A 35 7.99 -0.85 1.48
CA VAL A 35 9.36 -0.31 1.41
C VAL A 35 10.06 -0.61 2.72
N VAL A 36 11.22 -1.28 2.62
CA VAL A 36 12.12 -1.52 3.75
C VAL A 36 13.34 -0.63 3.60
N ASP A 37 13.59 0.22 4.60
CA ASP A 37 14.77 1.07 4.69
C ASP A 37 15.69 0.56 5.81
N ILE A 38 16.98 0.38 5.50
CA ILE A 38 18.00 -0.14 6.43
C ILE A 38 19.07 0.93 6.60
N GLY A 39 18.95 1.72 7.66
CA GLY A 39 19.93 2.73 8.04
C GLY A 39 20.93 2.25 9.10
N SER A 40 21.95 3.07 9.35
CA SER A 40 22.95 2.82 10.40
C SER A 40 22.35 2.81 11.81
N ASN A 41 21.25 3.53 12.05
CA ASN A 41 20.59 3.57 13.35
C ASN A 41 19.27 2.79 13.37
N SER A 42 18.48 2.86 12.32
CA SER A 42 17.13 2.30 12.29
C SER A 42 16.86 1.44 11.07
N VAL A 43 16.00 0.45 11.25
CA VAL A 43 15.34 -0.29 10.17
C VAL A 43 13.87 0.11 10.18
N ARG A 44 13.29 0.42 9.03
CA ARG A 44 11.89 0.84 8.90
C ARG A 44 11.19 0.02 7.83
N LEU A 45 9.94 -0.34 8.10
CA LEU A 45 8.97 -0.82 7.12
C LEU A 45 7.86 0.22 6.98
N VAL A 46 7.56 0.62 5.75
CA VAL A 46 6.33 1.35 5.42
C VAL A 46 5.58 0.57 4.35
N VAL A 47 4.29 0.30 4.57
CA VAL A 47 3.40 -0.26 3.54
C VAL A 47 2.49 0.84 3.05
N TYR A 48 2.49 1.07 1.75
CA TYR A 48 1.63 2.02 1.06
C TYR A 48 0.49 1.31 0.36
N ASP A 49 -0.64 2.00 0.21
CA ASP A 49 -1.84 1.47 -0.45
C ASP A 49 -1.70 1.19 -1.95
N GLY A 50 -0.61 1.63 -2.56
CA GLY A 50 -0.33 1.34 -3.96
C GLY A 50 0.80 2.15 -4.55
N LEU A 51 1.28 1.73 -5.74
CA LEU A 51 2.27 2.47 -6.50
C LEU A 51 1.60 3.65 -7.24
N ARG A 52 1.49 4.80 -6.58
CA ARG A 52 0.88 6.00 -7.13
C ARG A 52 1.55 7.27 -6.58
N ARG A 53 1.41 8.39 -7.28
CA ARG A 53 2.07 9.67 -6.93
C ARG A 53 1.81 10.11 -5.49
N ALA A 54 0.58 9.92 -5.00
CA ALA A 54 0.15 10.25 -3.65
C ALA A 54 -0.32 8.99 -2.93
N ALA A 55 0.60 8.05 -2.69
CA ALA A 55 0.31 6.82 -1.97
C ALA A 55 0.16 7.09 -0.47
N ALA A 56 -0.89 6.54 0.15
CA ALA A 56 -1.12 6.70 1.57
C ALA A 56 -0.42 5.57 2.35
N PRO A 57 0.29 5.87 3.46
CA PRO A 57 0.85 4.84 4.31
C PRO A 57 -0.27 4.12 5.09
N MET A 58 -0.32 2.80 4.95
CA MET A 58 -1.22 1.90 5.68
C MET A 58 -0.57 1.34 6.95
N PHE A 59 0.75 1.16 6.93
CA PHE A 59 1.53 0.63 8.05
C PHE A 59 2.91 1.31 8.11
N ASN A 60 3.42 1.56 9.31
CA ASN A 60 4.74 2.17 9.52
C ASN A 60 5.36 1.67 10.83
N GLU A 61 6.35 0.78 10.74
CA GLU A 61 7.12 0.29 11.88
C GLU A 61 8.58 0.78 11.78
N LYS A 62 9.11 1.28 12.90
CA LYS A 62 10.51 1.69 13.04
C LYS A 62 11.16 0.94 14.20
N VAL A 63 12.30 0.30 13.92
CA VAL A 63 13.11 -0.39 14.92
C VAL A 63 14.48 0.28 15.01
N LEU A 64 14.89 0.64 16.23
CA LEU A 64 16.25 1.12 16.49
C LEU A 64 17.19 -0.08 16.61
N ALA A 65 17.88 -0.40 15.51
CA ALA A 65 18.81 -1.51 15.45
C ALA A 65 20.23 -1.08 15.91
N GLY A 66 20.65 0.14 15.61
CA GLY A 66 22.01 0.61 15.91
C GLY A 66 23.10 -0.13 15.11
N LEU A 67 22.79 -0.55 13.89
CA LEU A 67 23.64 -1.37 13.03
C LEU A 67 25.05 -0.78 12.80
N GLY A 68 25.16 0.55 12.71
CA GLY A 68 26.41 1.28 12.49
C GLY A 68 27.14 1.68 13.78
N ARG A 69 26.69 1.26 14.96
CA ARG A 69 27.39 1.58 16.22
C ARG A 69 28.81 1.01 16.18
N GLY A 70 29.81 1.88 16.36
CA GLY A 70 31.22 1.49 16.35
C GLY A 70 31.82 1.26 14.94
N LEU A 71 31.06 1.50 13.87
CA LEU A 71 31.49 1.23 12.50
C LEU A 71 32.72 2.07 12.09
N ALA A 72 32.76 3.35 12.45
CA ALA A 72 33.85 4.24 12.09
C ALA A 72 35.21 3.79 12.68
N ALA A 73 35.19 3.20 13.88
CA ALA A 73 36.41 2.75 14.56
C ALA A 73 36.78 1.30 14.20
N SER A 74 35.79 0.41 14.08
CA SER A 74 36.03 -1.02 13.90
C SER A 74 36.00 -1.49 12.44
N GLY A 75 35.45 -0.67 11.53
CA GLY A 75 35.16 -1.07 10.15
C GLY A 75 34.08 -2.15 10.02
N ARG A 76 33.39 -2.51 11.11
CA ARG A 76 32.39 -3.58 11.16
C ARG A 76 31.05 -3.09 11.71
N LEU A 77 29.97 -3.74 11.29
CA LEU A 77 28.64 -3.51 11.85
C LEU A 77 28.59 -4.01 13.31
N SER A 78 27.76 -3.38 14.12
CA SER A 78 27.49 -3.82 15.49
C SER A 78 26.85 -5.21 15.48
N PRO A 79 27.45 -6.22 16.17
CA PRO A 79 26.88 -7.56 16.25
C PRO A 79 25.44 -7.57 16.78
N ASP A 80 25.20 -6.91 17.93
CA ASP A 80 23.86 -6.77 18.51
C ASP A 80 22.91 -6.02 17.56
N GLY A 81 23.44 -5.06 16.80
CA GLY A 81 22.67 -4.31 15.82
C GLY A 81 22.23 -5.18 14.64
N VAL A 82 23.10 -6.10 14.19
CA VAL A 82 22.77 -7.11 13.17
C VAL A 82 21.67 -8.02 13.68
N GLU A 83 21.76 -8.53 14.91
CA GLU A 83 20.72 -9.39 15.49
C GLU A 83 19.36 -8.69 15.55
N ARG A 84 19.32 -7.45 16.06
CA ARG A 84 18.09 -6.64 16.11
C ARG A 84 17.52 -6.36 14.72
N ALA A 85 18.37 -6.02 13.75
CA ALA A 85 17.95 -5.77 12.38
C ALA A 85 17.35 -7.03 11.73
N LEU A 86 18.01 -8.17 11.85
CA LEU A 86 17.51 -9.45 11.31
C LEU A 86 16.20 -9.86 11.98
N ALA A 87 16.06 -9.67 13.29
CA ALA A 87 14.80 -9.91 13.98
C ALA A 87 13.67 -9.02 13.45
N ALA A 88 13.94 -7.73 13.17
CA ALA A 88 12.97 -6.83 12.56
C ALA A 88 12.56 -7.28 11.15
N LEU A 89 13.53 -7.60 10.30
CA LEU A 89 13.27 -8.05 8.92
C LEU A 89 12.44 -9.33 8.87
N ARG A 90 12.69 -10.29 9.78
CA ARG A 90 11.87 -11.50 9.90
C ARG A 90 10.42 -11.18 10.27
N ARG A 91 10.19 -10.25 11.22
CA ARG A 91 8.84 -9.81 11.59
C ARG A 91 8.14 -9.10 10.43
N PHE A 92 8.85 -8.24 9.69
CA PHE A 92 8.31 -7.56 8.52
C PHE A 92 7.83 -8.54 7.44
N GLY A 93 8.59 -9.62 7.21
CA GLY A 93 8.20 -10.67 6.26
C GLY A 93 7.05 -11.57 6.72
N ALA A 94 6.66 -11.50 8.00
CA ALA A 94 5.54 -12.27 8.56
C ALA A 94 4.21 -11.49 8.58
N LEU A 95 4.20 -10.24 8.09
CA LEU A 95 2.98 -9.46 7.94
C LEU A 95 2.19 -10.01 6.74
N ASN A 96 1.02 -10.59 7.02
CA ASN A 96 0.05 -11.08 6.04
C ASN A 96 -0.95 -10.02 5.64
#